data_AF-D7E4U7-F1
#
_entry.id   AF-D7E4U7-F1
#
_cell.length_a   1.000
_cell.length_b   1.000
_cell.length_c   1.000
_cell.angle_alpha   90.00
_cell.angle_beta   90.00
_cell.angle_gamma   90.00
#
_symmetry.space_group_name_H-M   'P 1'
#
loop_
_entity.id
_entity.type
_entity.pdbx_description
1 polymer ?
#
loop_
_entity_poly.entity_id
_entity_poly.type
_entity_poly.pdbx_seq_one_letter_code
_entity_poly.pdbx_strand_id
1 'polypeptide(L)'
;MELADKLIGFVITIEISLVQPLNFLSIDSREAANDPEFIKYIRDADALFIARGAQNTYEDYWEGTAVEDTIDFLINQRKVPVAGTSTGMAILVDYYYLPSHQGLQSSEILNDPFHHKTKDIYRSDFIKVPFLKNFIIDTHLARINRNYPESRYGRILGLMARLVHDTNRFSVFAIGLEEGTFVAIGEKGIAKVFGNGEAKGQDAYFLQINGVQPEQI
;
A
#
# COMPACT_ATOMS: atom_id res chain seq x y z
N MET A 1 23.94 7.72 -12.39
CA MET A 1 22.51 7.70 -12.77
C MET A 1 21.80 8.52 -11.72
N GLU A 2 21.42 9.75 -12.08
CA GLU A 2 20.87 10.76 -11.18
C GLU A 2 19.62 10.26 -10.47
N LEU A 3 19.65 10.24 -9.13
CA LEU A 3 18.49 10.12 -8.25
C LEU A 3 17.70 11.45 -8.20
N ALA A 4 17.60 12.15 -9.34
CA ALA A 4 17.13 13.54 -9.44
C ALA A 4 15.71 13.70 -10.00
N ASP A 5 14.87 12.68 -9.86
CA ASP A 5 13.43 12.86 -9.78
C ASP A 5 13.04 12.49 -8.36
N LYS A 6 12.72 13.49 -7.54
CA LYS A 6 12.26 13.30 -6.17
C LYS A 6 10.99 12.43 -6.21
N LEU A 7 11.08 11.27 -5.57
CA LEU A 7 10.05 10.24 -5.58
C LEU A 7 9.14 10.43 -4.35
N ILE A 8 7.82 10.42 -4.55
CA ILE A 8 6.82 10.76 -3.52
C ILE A 8 6.19 9.52 -2.87
N GLY A 9 6.30 8.35 -3.48
CA GLY A 9 5.81 7.10 -2.89
C GLY A 9 6.27 5.87 -3.68
N PHE A 10 6.46 4.77 -2.95
CA PHE A 10 6.97 3.50 -3.47
C PHE A 10 6.13 2.34 -2.92
N VAL A 11 5.65 1.49 -3.82
CA VAL A 11 4.95 0.25 -3.49
C VAL A 11 5.86 -0.91 -3.90
N ILE A 12 6.75 -1.33 -2.98
CA ILE A 12 7.83 -2.30 -3.21
C ILE A 12 7.43 -3.69 -2.75
N THR A 13 7.78 -4.71 -3.53
CA THR A 13 8.30 -5.96 -2.96
C THR A 13 9.75 -6.10 -3.42
N ILE A 14 10.69 -6.39 -2.49
CA ILE A 14 12.13 -6.77 -2.66
C ILE A 14 13.18 -5.83 -2.01
N GLU A 15 14.29 -6.46 -1.57
CA GLU A 15 15.52 -5.99 -0.88
C GLU A 15 16.21 -4.76 -1.48
N ILE A 16 16.69 -3.91 -0.57
CA ILE A 16 17.45 -2.70 -0.86
C ILE A 16 18.96 -3.02 -0.83
N SER A 17 19.68 -2.66 -1.88
CA SER A 17 21.14 -2.51 -1.85
C SER A 17 21.47 -1.08 -1.41
N LEU A 18 22.14 -0.89 -0.26
CA LEU A 18 22.50 0.45 0.24
C LEU A 18 24.00 0.71 0.15
N VAL A 19 24.31 1.90 -0.34
CA VAL A 19 25.54 2.64 -0.07
C VAL A 19 25.10 3.85 0.75
N GLN A 20 25.22 3.78 2.09
CA GLN A 20 25.08 4.82 3.16
C GLN A 20 24.76 4.08 4.51
N PRO A 21 24.92 4.69 5.71
CA PRO A 21 24.61 4.00 6.97
C PRO A 21 23.13 3.60 7.03
N LEU A 22 22.87 2.33 7.40
CA LEU A 22 21.55 1.73 7.48
C LEU A 22 21.14 1.57 8.95
N ASN A 23 20.01 2.16 9.33
CA ASN A 23 19.41 2.01 10.65
C ASN A 23 18.14 1.16 10.54
N PHE A 24 18.00 0.16 11.40
CA PHE A 24 16.78 -0.62 11.57
C PHE A 24 16.10 -0.19 12.87
N LEU A 25 14.87 0.31 12.79
CA LEU A 25 14.09 0.76 13.94
C LEU A 25 12.90 -0.18 14.14
N SER A 26 12.75 -0.71 15.35
CA SER A 26 11.54 -1.42 15.77
C SER A 26 10.64 -0.43 16.50
N ILE A 27 9.50 -0.09 15.90
CA ILE A 27 8.53 0.86 16.46
C ILE A 27 7.23 0.09 16.73
N ASP A 28 7.21 -0.62 17.84
CA ASP A 28 6.18 -1.59 18.24
C ASP A 28 5.39 -1.16 19.51
N SER A 29 5.47 0.12 19.85
CA SER A 29 4.72 0.74 20.94
C SER A 29 4.53 2.23 20.68
N ARG A 30 3.55 2.86 21.36
CA ARG A 30 3.36 4.32 21.26
C ARG A 30 4.53 5.08 21.89
N GLU A 31 5.18 4.51 22.89
CA GLU A 31 6.39 5.06 23.50
C GLU A 31 7.52 5.13 22.48
N ALA A 32 7.79 4.03 21.77
CA ALA A 32 8.78 4.00 20.69
C ALA A 32 8.41 4.95 19.53
N ALA A 33 7.11 5.06 19.21
CA ALA A 33 6.62 5.97 18.18
C ALA A 33 6.72 7.46 18.55
N ASN A 34 7.04 7.78 19.81
CA ASN A 34 7.31 9.13 20.28
C ASN A 34 8.74 9.30 20.80
N ASP A 35 9.60 8.30 20.60
CA ASP A 35 10.99 8.36 21.06
C ASP A 35 11.78 9.43 20.27
N PRO A 36 12.33 10.46 20.94
CA PRO A 36 12.98 11.58 20.26
C PRO A 36 14.23 11.17 19.45
N GLU A 37 14.90 10.09 19.84
CA GLU A 37 16.05 9.55 19.10
C GLU A 37 15.58 8.91 17.78
N PHE A 38 14.50 8.12 17.83
CA PHE A 38 13.91 7.51 16.63
C PHE A 38 13.37 8.58 15.68
N ILE A 39 12.69 9.60 16.20
CA ILE A 39 12.20 10.71 15.41
C ILE A 39 13.35 11.44 14.70
N LYS A 40 14.48 11.62 15.37
CA LYS A 40 15.68 12.21 14.75
C LYS A 40 16.19 11.34 13.60
N TYR A 41 16.32 10.03 13.80
CA TYR A 41 16.77 9.12 12.75
C TYR A 41 15.85 9.12 11.53
N ILE A 42 14.54 9.12 11.74
CA ILE A 42 13.56 9.16 10.64
C ILE A 42 13.64 10.52 9.93
N ARG A 43 13.67 11.63 10.68
CA ARG A 43 13.71 12.99 10.11
C ARG A 43 14.93 13.24 9.22
N ASP A 44 16.08 12.70 9.61
CA ASP A 44 17.35 12.86 8.91
C ASP A 44 17.52 11.87 7.74
N ALA A 45 16.60 10.91 7.57
CA ALA A 45 16.68 9.92 6.51
C ALA A 45 16.62 10.54 5.10
N ASP A 46 17.44 10.00 4.18
CA ASP A 46 17.40 10.34 2.75
C ASP A 46 16.48 9.41 1.95
N ALA A 47 16.07 8.29 2.56
CA ALA A 47 15.01 7.40 2.10
C ALA A 47 14.43 6.65 3.31
N LEU A 48 13.12 6.38 3.29
CA LEU A 48 12.44 5.60 4.31
C LEU A 48 11.83 4.35 3.68
N PHE A 49 12.07 3.19 4.29
CA PHE A 49 11.43 1.94 3.90
C PHE A 49 10.67 1.33 5.07
N ILE A 50 9.40 1.02 4.84
CA ILE A 50 8.47 0.47 5.80
C ILE A 50 8.32 -1.02 5.48
N ALA A 51 8.89 -1.84 6.34
CA ALA A 51 8.87 -3.29 6.20
C ALA A 51 7.46 -3.86 6.39
N ARG A 52 7.33 -5.19 6.30
CA ARG A 52 6.10 -5.89 6.67
C ARG A 52 6.00 -6.00 8.20
N GLY A 53 4.95 -5.46 8.78
CA GLY A 53 4.61 -5.60 10.19
C GLY A 53 3.48 -6.61 10.44
N ALA A 54 3.17 -6.81 11.73
CA ALA A 54 1.93 -7.45 12.13
C ALA A 54 0.72 -6.59 11.75
N GLN A 55 -0.41 -7.25 11.58
CA GLN A 55 -1.65 -6.62 11.18
C GLN A 55 -2.13 -5.64 12.27
N ASN A 56 -2.49 -4.42 11.86
CA ASN A 56 -2.96 -3.27 12.68
C ASN A 56 -1.90 -2.50 13.49
N THR A 57 -0.65 -2.99 13.57
CA THR A 57 0.41 -2.36 14.38
C THR A 57 0.71 -0.91 14.01
N TYR A 58 0.65 -0.58 12.71
CA TYR A 58 0.93 0.79 12.25
C TYR A 58 -0.14 1.77 12.70
N GLU A 59 -1.42 1.44 12.50
CA GLU A 59 -2.51 2.29 12.97
C GLU A 59 -2.51 2.37 14.51
N ASP A 60 -2.44 1.22 15.18
CA ASP A 60 -2.51 1.14 16.65
C ASP A 60 -1.39 1.93 17.35
N TYR A 61 -0.18 1.94 16.78
CA TYR A 61 0.99 2.55 17.43
C TYR A 61 1.50 3.84 16.80
N TRP A 62 1.34 4.05 15.50
CA TRP A 62 1.93 5.20 14.82
C TRP A 62 0.92 6.34 14.60
N GLU A 63 -0.37 6.03 14.51
CA GLU A 63 -1.40 7.06 14.38
C GLU A 63 -1.45 7.98 15.60
N GLY A 64 -1.49 9.29 15.34
CA GLY A 64 -1.45 10.36 16.33
C GLY A 64 -0.15 10.41 17.12
N THR A 65 0.99 10.02 16.53
CA THR A 65 2.32 10.06 17.16
C THR A 65 3.33 10.87 16.36
N ALA A 66 4.48 11.16 16.96
CA ALA A 66 5.56 11.87 16.28
C ALA A 66 6.12 11.11 15.06
N VAL A 67 5.97 9.78 14.98
CA VAL A 67 6.34 9.01 13.79
C VAL A 67 5.46 9.38 12.61
N GLU A 68 4.14 9.45 12.77
CA GLU A 68 3.22 9.93 11.73
C GLU A 68 3.64 11.31 11.23
N ASP A 69 3.77 12.27 12.14
CA ASP A 69 4.14 13.65 11.80
C ASP A 69 5.47 13.73 11.03
N THR A 70 6.42 12.87 11.40
CA THR A 70 7.74 12.84 10.78
C THR A 70 7.70 12.20 9.40
N ILE A 71 6.94 11.12 9.20
CA ILE A 71 6.73 10.53 7.89
C ILE A 71 6.02 11.52 6.96
N ASP A 72 4.97 12.19 7.46
CA ASP A 72 4.27 13.25 6.72
C ASP A 72 5.22 14.40 6.35
N PHE A 73 6.11 14.80 7.25
CA PHE A 73 7.16 15.78 6.98
C PHE A 73 8.13 15.32 5.87
N LEU A 74 8.59 14.07 5.91
CA LEU A 74 9.48 13.51 4.89
C LEU A 74 8.83 13.55 3.51
N ILE A 75 7.60 13.08 3.39
CA ILE A 75 6.86 12.98 2.13
C ILE A 75 6.48 14.38 1.61
N ASN A 76 5.87 15.20 2.47
CA ASN A 76 5.21 16.42 2.03
C ASN A 76 6.13 17.63 1.99
N GLN A 77 7.16 17.69 2.82
CA GLN A 77 8.06 18.83 2.92
C GLN A 77 9.44 18.53 2.34
N ARG A 78 10.13 17.48 2.82
CA ARG A 78 11.47 17.16 2.31
C ARG A 78 11.47 16.52 0.93
N LYS A 79 10.34 15.92 0.52
CA LYS A 79 10.21 15.14 -0.73
C LYS A 79 11.20 13.97 -0.74
N VAL A 80 11.34 13.32 0.41
CA VAL A 80 12.17 12.14 0.59
C VAL A 80 11.41 10.91 0.06
N PRO A 81 12.08 10.02 -0.69
CA PRO A 81 11.57 8.70 -1.04
C PRO A 81 11.02 7.92 0.15
N VAL A 82 9.74 7.57 0.14
CA VAL A 82 9.12 6.67 1.14
C VAL A 82 8.50 5.46 0.48
N ALA A 83 8.85 4.28 0.99
CA ALA A 83 8.48 3.00 0.44
C ALA A 83 7.89 2.04 1.45
N GLY A 84 7.04 1.13 0.97
CA GLY A 84 6.47 0.07 1.78
C GLY A 84 6.50 -1.28 1.05
N THR A 85 6.51 -2.37 1.82
CA THR A 85 6.25 -3.73 1.30
C THR A 85 5.14 -4.43 2.08
N SER A 86 4.25 -5.11 1.35
CA SER A 86 3.10 -5.82 1.93
C SER A 86 2.28 -4.89 2.85
N THR A 87 2.22 -5.16 4.16
CA THR A 87 1.53 -4.29 5.15
C THR A 87 2.08 -2.86 5.16
N GLY A 88 3.37 -2.65 4.86
CA GLY A 88 3.94 -1.30 4.76
C GLY A 88 3.38 -0.49 3.58
N MET A 89 2.80 -1.13 2.56
CA MET A 89 2.12 -0.44 1.45
C MET A 89 0.70 -0.03 1.83
N ALA A 90 0.08 -0.77 2.76
CA ALA A 90 -1.29 -0.54 3.18
C ALA A 90 -1.46 0.85 3.79
N ILE A 91 -0.47 1.33 4.54
CA ILE A 91 -0.49 2.66 5.16
C ILE A 91 -0.10 3.80 4.23
N LEU A 92 0.24 3.52 2.96
CA LEU A 92 0.57 4.54 1.96
C LEU A 92 -0.63 4.90 1.06
N VAL A 93 -1.78 4.26 1.29
CA VAL A 93 -3.03 4.48 0.54
C VAL A 93 -4.21 4.60 1.48
N ASP A 94 -5.30 5.19 0.98
CA ASP A 94 -6.50 5.42 1.79
C ASP A 94 -7.20 4.11 2.19
N TYR A 95 -7.23 3.12 1.29
CA TYR A 95 -7.94 1.86 1.51
C TYR A 95 -7.02 0.65 1.36
N TYR A 96 -7.20 -0.34 2.22
CA TYR A 96 -6.42 -1.57 2.13
C TYR A 96 -7.21 -2.77 2.64
N TYR A 97 -6.91 -3.95 2.09
CA TYR A 97 -7.55 -5.19 2.47
C TYR A 97 -6.59 -6.04 3.29
N LEU A 98 -6.91 -6.24 4.57
CA LEU A 98 -6.05 -6.94 5.53
C LEU A 98 -6.88 -8.02 6.25
N PRO A 99 -7.02 -9.22 5.70
CA PRO A 99 -7.79 -10.29 6.35
C PRO A 99 -6.98 -10.89 7.52
N SER A 100 -7.62 -11.12 8.67
CA SER A 100 -6.98 -11.75 9.84
C SER A 100 -6.60 -13.23 9.63
N HIS A 101 -7.21 -13.86 8.63
CA HIS A 101 -7.00 -15.25 8.25
C HIS A 101 -6.83 -15.38 6.73
N GLN A 102 -7.48 -16.37 6.11
CA GLN A 102 -7.51 -16.50 4.66
C GLN A 102 -8.35 -15.38 4.05
N GLY A 103 -7.71 -14.56 3.22
CA GLY A 103 -8.40 -13.52 2.46
C GLY A 103 -9.42 -14.07 1.46
N LEU A 104 -10.25 -13.17 0.96
CA LEU A 104 -11.19 -13.46 -0.13
C LEU A 104 -10.50 -14.13 -1.31
N GLN A 105 -11.17 -15.12 -1.88
CA GLN A 105 -10.90 -15.63 -3.22
C GLN A 105 -11.62 -14.76 -4.26
N SER A 106 -11.21 -14.84 -5.52
CA SER A 106 -11.86 -14.05 -6.57
C SER A 106 -13.30 -14.52 -6.78
N SER A 107 -13.55 -15.82 -6.77
CA SER A 107 -14.90 -16.38 -6.88
C SER A 107 -15.81 -15.97 -5.72
N GLU A 108 -15.30 -15.90 -4.49
CA GLU A 108 -16.09 -15.50 -3.31
C GLU A 108 -16.68 -14.10 -3.48
N ILE A 109 -15.86 -13.10 -3.80
CA ILE A 109 -16.33 -11.70 -3.91
C ILE A 109 -17.02 -11.39 -5.24
N LEU A 110 -16.69 -12.09 -6.31
CA LEU A 110 -17.39 -11.92 -7.59
C LEU A 110 -18.81 -12.51 -7.55
N ASN A 111 -19.01 -13.60 -6.79
CA ASN A 111 -20.35 -14.18 -6.60
C ASN A 111 -21.18 -13.43 -5.56
N ASP A 112 -20.53 -12.88 -4.52
CA ASP A 112 -21.18 -12.12 -3.46
C ASP A 112 -20.34 -10.87 -3.11
N PRO A 113 -20.65 -9.70 -3.71
CA PRO A 113 -19.98 -8.44 -3.38
C PRO A 113 -20.15 -8.00 -1.92
N PHE A 114 -21.10 -8.59 -1.18
CA PHE A 114 -21.36 -8.34 0.24
C PHE A 114 -20.81 -9.45 1.15
N HIS A 115 -19.97 -10.33 0.61
CA HIS A 115 -19.38 -11.44 1.35
C HIS A 115 -18.78 -10.97 2.67
N HIS A 116 -19.10 -11.63 3.78
CA HIS A 116 -18.74 -11.18 5.14
C HIS A 116 -17.25 -10.84 5.36
N LYS A 117 -16.33 -11.42 4.57
CA LYS A 117 -14.89 -11.10 4.60
C LYS A 117 -14.55 -9.70 4.04
N THR A 118 -15.48 -8.99 3.39
CA THR A 118 -15.27 -7.58 2.98
C THR A 118 -15.23 -6.63 4.16
N LYS A 119 -15.61 -7.06 5.37
CA LYS A 119 -15.43 -6.29 6.61
C LYS A 119 -13.96 -6.00 6.95
N ASP A 120 -13.04 -6.76 6.35
CA ASP A 120 -11.59 -6.60 6.52
C ASP A 120 -11.00 -5.59 5.51
N ILE A 121 -11.85 -4.78 4.88
CA ILE A 121 -11.46 -3.57 4.15
C ILE A 121 -11.40 -2.44 5.17
N TYR A 122 -10.21 -1.87 5.32
CA TYR A 122 -9.96 -0.77 6.24
C TYR A 122 -9.71 0.51 5.46
N ARG A 123 -9.84 1.63 6.18
CA ARG A 123 -9.51 2.95 5.67
C ARG A 123 -8.57 3.65 6.65
N SER A 124 -7.42 4.06 6.16
CA SER A 124 -6.45 4.89 6.88
C SER A 124 -6.31 6.22 6.18
N ASP A 125 -6.24 7.32 6.90
CA ASP A 125 -5.85 8.61 6.32
C ASP A 125 -4.77 9.35 7.12
N PHE A 126 -4.05 8.64 7.99
CA PHE A 126 -3.03 9.23 8.86
C PHE A 126 -1.76 9.63 8.08
N ILE A 127 -1.20 8.75 7.24
CA ILE A 127 -0.10 9.13 6.33
C ILE A 127 -0.65 9.78 5.06
N LYS A 128 -0.30 11.04 4.83
CA LYS A 128 -0.76 11.83 3.69
C LYS A 128 0.20 11.69 2.53
N VAL A 129 -0.02 10.68 1.69
CA VAL A 129 0.74 10.51 0.43
C VAL A 129 0.05 11.24 -0.73
N PRO A 130 0.70 12.23 -1.37
CA PRO A 130 0.15 12.86 -2.56
C PRO A 130 -0.13 11.85 -3.68
N PHE A 131 -1.19 12.11 -4.45
CA PHE A 131 -1.63 11.29 -5.61
C PHE A 131 -2.18 9.89 -5.29
N LEU A 132 -2.15 9.44 -4.03
CA LEU A 132 -2.66 8.12 -3.59
C LEU A 132 -3.96 8.18 -2.79
N LYS A 133 -4.69 9.29 -2.88
CA LYS A 133 -6.02 9.43 -2.27
C LYS A 133 -7.07 8.57 -2.99
N ASN A 134 -7.94 7.96 -2.21
CA ASN A 134 -8.99 7.02 -2.63
C ASN A 134 -8.47 5.80 -3.42
N PHE A 135 -7.23 5.38 -3.18
CA PHE A 135 -6.69 4.16 -3.76
C PHE A 135 -6.91 2.97 -2.82
N ILE A 136 -7.21 1.80 -3.40
CA ILE A 136 -7.01 0.50 -2.78
C ILE A 136 -5.86 -0.25 -3.45
N ILE A 137 -4.99 -0.88 -2.68
CA ILE A 137 -3.92 -1.74 -3.22
C ILE A 137 -4.24 -3.20 -2.95
N ASP A 138 -4.00 -4.04 -3.96
CA ASP A 138 -3.95 -5.50 -3.80
C ASP A 138 -2.66 -6.07 -4.40
N THR A 139 -2.14 -7.13 -3.78
CA THR A 139 -0.83 -7.70 -4.09
C THR A 139 -0.91 -9.19 -4.34
N HIS A 140 0.15 -9.72 -4.97
CA HIS A 140 0.26 -11.12 -5.35
C HIS A 140 -0.83 -11.54 -6.34
N LEU A 141 -1.21 -10.68 -7.27
CA LEU A 141 -2.38 -10.90 -8.14
C LEU A 141 -2.34 -12.24 -8.88
N ALA A 142 -1.18 -12.61 -9.42
CA ALA A 142 -0.98 -13.86 -10.15
C ALA A 142 -0.72 -15.09 -9.26
N ARG A 143 -0.56 -14.93 -7.93
CA ARG A 143 -0.14 -16.03 -7.05
C ARG A 143 -1.23 -17.09 -6.94
N ILE A 144 -0.91 -18.30 -7.40
CA ILE A 144 -1.72 -19.50 -7.21
C ILE A 144 -0.91 -20.54 -6.44
N ASN A 145 -1.47 -21.08 -5.36
CA ASN A 145 -0.90 -22.20 -4.60
C ASN A 145 -1.99 -22.96 -3.82
N ARG A 146 -1.61 -23.96 -3.02
CA ARG A 146 -2.57 -24.80 -2.28
C ARG A 146 -3.48 -24.02 -1.32
N ASN A 147 -3.04 -22.87 -0.80
CA ASN A 147 -3.81 -22.02 0.10
C ASN A 147 -4.59 -20.91 -0.65
N TYR A 148 -4.20 -20.63 -1.90
CA TYR A 148 -4.80 -19.61 -2.77
C TYR A 148 -4.98 -20.23 -4.17
N PRO A 149 -6.02 -21.03 -4.39
CA PRO A 149 -6.19 -21.78 -5.64
C PRO A 149 -6.60 -20.90 -6.84
N GLU A 150 -6.87 -19.61 -6.61
CA GLU A 150 -7.30 -18.64 -7.60
C GLU A 150 -6.38 -17.41 -7.59
N SER A 151 -6.20 -16.81 -8.77
CA SER A 151 -5.63 -15.47 -8.89
C SER A 151 -6.50 -14.42 -8.17
N ARG A 152 -5.93 -13.26 -7.85
CA ARG A 152 -6.63 -12.17 -7.13
C ARG A 152 -7.12 -11.04 -8.05
N TYR A 153 -7.08 -11.21 -9.37
CA TYR A 153 -7.59 -10.20 -10.31
C TYR A 153 -9.09 -9.94 -10.12
N GLY A 154 -9.89 -10.98 -9.88
CA GLY A 154 -11.31 -10.82 -9.56
C GLY A 154 -11.52 -10.21 -8.17
N ARG A 155 -10.63 -10.51 -7.23
CA ARG A 155 -10.66 -9.96 -5.88
C ARG A 155 -10.52 -8.44 -5.87
N ILE A 156 -9.47 -7.89 -6.49
CA ILE A 156 -9.27 -6.43 -6.52
C ILE A 156 -10.46 -5.71 -7.16
N LEU A 157 -11.03 -6.28 -8.23
CA LEU A 157 -12.25 -5.75 -8.86
C LEU A 157 -13.45 -5.73 -7.90
N GLY A 158 -13.69 -6.84 -7.19
CA GLY A 158 -14.76 -6.94 -6.20
C GLY A 158 -14.57 -5.97 -5.03
N LEU A 159 -13.33 -5.82 -4.53
CA LEU A 159 -13.00 -4.89 -3.46
C LEU A 159 -13.27 -3.44 -3.87
N MET A 160 -12.92 -3.07 -5.11
CA MET A 160 -13.26 -1.76 -5.66
C MET A 160 -14.77 -1.54 -5.75
N ALA A 161 -15.52 -2.52 -6.27
CA ALA A 161 -16.97 -2.45 -6.37
C ALA A 161 -17.61 -2.23 -4.98
N ARG A 162 -17.17 -3.01 -3.99
CA ARG A 162 -17.60 -2.88 -2.60
C ARG A 162 -17.32 -1.48 -2.03
N LEU A 163 -16.13 -0.93 -2.29
CA LEU A 163 -15.77 0.42 -1.86
C LEU A 163 -16.62 1.50 -2.52
N VAL A 164 -16.91 1.40 -3.82
CA VAL A 164 -17.80 2.35 -4.50
C VAL A 164 -19.19 2.34 -3.90
N HIS A 165 -19.72 1.15 -3.61
CA HIS A 165 -20.99 1.00 -2.93
C HIS A 165 -20.97 1.68 -1.54
N ASP A 166 -20.01 1.32 -0.69
CA ASP A 166 -19.97 1.78 0.70
C ASP A 166 -19.67 3.28 0.85
N THR A 167 -18.89 3.83 -0.08
CA THR A 167 -18.53 5.26 -0.06
C THR A 167 -19.48 6.13 -0.86
N ASN A 168 -20.33 5.54 -1.71
CA ASN A 168 -21.12 6.22 -2.72
C ASN A 168 -20.27 7.16 -3.61
N ARG A 169 -19.04 6.74 -3.94
CA ARG A 169 -18.08 7.53 -4.75
C ARG A 169 -17.53 6.69 -5.89
N PHE A 170 -17.56 7.23 -7.10
CA PHE A 170 -16.91 6.61 -8.27
C PHE A 170 -15.41 6.90 -8.35
N SER A 171 -14.92 7.86 -7.55
CA SER A 171 -13.50 8.21 -7.47
C SER A 171 -12.73 7.23 -6.57
N VAL A 172 -12.92 5.92 -6.77
CA VAL A 172 -12.13 4.86 -6.14
C VAL A 172 -11.23 4.28 -7.23
N PHE A 173 -9.93 4.22 -6.94
CA PHE A 173 -8.92 3.71 -7.84
C PHE A 173 -8.28 2.47 -7.22
N ALA A 174 -7.69 1.60 -8.03
CA ALA A 174 -6.88 0.52 -7.49
C ALA A 174 -5.56 0.33 -8.21
N ILE A 175 -4.57 -0.11 -7.45
CA ILE A 175 -3.30 -0.61 -7.97
C ILE A 175 -3.17 -2.07 -7.57
N GLY A 176 -3.15 -2.93 -8.56
CA GLY A 176 -2.94 -4.35 -8.40
C GLY A 176 -1.54 -4.75 -8.81
N LEU A 177 -0.81 -5.47 -7.95
CA LEU A 177 0.57 -5.86 -8.22
C LEU A 177 0.77 -7.38 -8.23
N GLU A 178 1.50 -7.85 -9.23
CA GLU A 178 2.09 -9.19 -9.24
C GLU A 178 3.43 -9.21 -8.47
N GLU A 179 3.95 -10.40 -8.20
CA GLU A 179 5.19 -10.58 -7.41
C GLU A 179 6.44 -10.13 -8.13
N GLY A 180 7.27 -9.34 -7.47
CA GLY A 180 8.47 -8.78 -8.10
C GLY A 180 8.18 -7.59 -9.00
N THR A 181 6.96 -7.04 -8.91
CA THR A 181 6.60 -5.73 -9.47
C THR A 181 6.82 -4.64 -8.43
N PHE A 182 7.29 -3.49 -8.88
CA PHE A 182 7.44 -2.27 -8.10
C PHE A 182 6.82 -1.08 -8.85
N VAL A 183 6.04 -0.25 -8.16
CA VAL A 183 5.51 1.00 -8.71
C VAL A 183 6.08 2.20 -7.95
N ALA A 184 6.75 3.09 -8.70
CA ALA A 184 7.24 4.37 -8.24
C ALA A 184 6.31 5.49 -8.68
N ILE A 185 5.98 6.43 -7.78
CA ILE A 185 5.22 7.63 -8.14
C ILE A 185 6.12 8.85 -7.94
N GLY A 186 6.40 9.54 -9.06
CA GLY A 186 7.23 10.75 -9.05
C GLY A 186 6.47 11.99 -8.58
N GLU A 187 7.18 13.10 -8.42
CA GLU A 187 6.65 14.39 -7.98
C GLU A 187 5.43 14.92 -8.75
N LYS A 188 5.29 14.51 -10.01
CA LYS A 188 4.19 14.92 -10.89
C LYS A 188 2.99 13.95 -10.88
N GLY A 189 3.00 12.96 -9.99
CA GLY A 189 1.99 11.90 -9.94
C GLY A 189 2.10 10.88 -11.09
N ILE A 190 3.21 10.91 -11.86
CA ILE A 190 3.45 9.95 -12.93
C ILE A 190 4.01 8.67 -12.32
N ALA A 191 3.29 7.57 -12.51
CA ALA A 191 3.69 6.25 -12.06
C ALA A 191 4.64 5.58 -13.08
N LYS A 192 5.69 4.93 -12.58
CA LYS A 192 6.59 4.06 -13.35
C LYS A 192 6.62 2.67 -12.75
N VAL A 193 6.40 1.67 -13.60
CA VAL A 193 6.43 0.25 -13.23
C VAL A 193 7.82 -0.31 -13.49
N PHE A 194 8.32 -1.08 -12.53
CA PHE A 194 9.57 -1.82 -12.61
C PHE A 194 9.30 -3.29 -12.29
N GLY A 195 10.01 -4.19 -12.94
CA GLY A 195 10.01 -5.63 -12.67
C GLY A 195 11.43 -6.13 -12.43
N ASN A 196 11.57 -7.34 -11.90
CA ASN A 196 12.90 -7.93 -11.65
C ASN A 196 13.62 -8.44 -12.92
N GLY A 197 12.98 -8.37 -14.10
CA GLY A 197 13.61 -8.68 -15.39
C GLY A 197 13.32 -10.08 -15.96
N GLU A 198 12.47 -10.87 -15.30
CA GLU A 198 12.00 -12.17 -15.81
C GLU A 198 10.64 -12.03 -16.53
N ALA A 199 10.44 -12.75 -17.63
CA ALA A 199 9.32 -12.51 -18.57
C ALA A 199 7.91 -12.93 -18.08
N LYS A 200 7.71 -13.28 -16.80
CA LYS A 200 6.40 -13.70 -16.25
C LYS A 200 6.21 -13.22 -14.81
N GLY A 201 5.02 -12.67 -14.51
CA GLY A 201 4.58 -12.40 -13.13
C GLY A 201 4.87 -11.00 -12.59
N GLN A 202 4.98 -9.96 -13.44
CA GLN A 202 5.59 -8.67 -13.08
C GLN A 202 4.77 -7.45 -13.50
N ASP A 203 3.48 -7.65 -13.70
CA ASP A 203 2.60 -6.59 -14.15
C ASP A 203 1.99 -5.80 -12.99
N ALA A 204 1.80 -4.50 -13.24
CA ALA A 204 1.01 -3.61 -12.41
C ALA A 204 -0.27 -3.24 -13.17
N TYR A 205 -1.40 -3.31 -12.49
CA TYR A 205 -2.71 -3.00 -13.03
C TYR A 205 -3.23 -1.75 -12.35
N PHE A 206 -3.61 -0.76 -13.13
CA PHE A 206 -4.23 0.47 -12.64
C PHE A 206 -5.70 0.43 -13.04
N LEU A 207 -6.59 0.42 -12.06
CA LEU A 207 -8.03 0.28 -12.27
C LEU A 207 -8.74 1.57 -11.87
N GLN A 208 -9.70 1.97 -12.69
CA GLN A 208 -10.62 3.07 -12.46
C GLN A 208 -12.02 2.64 -12.89
N ILE A 209 -13.04 3.08 -12.15
CA ILE A 209 -14.44 2.83 -12.50
C ILE A 209 -14.93 3.94 -13.42
N ASN A 210 -15.45 3.55 -14.59
CA ASN A 210 -15.89 4.47 -15.65
C ASN A 210 -17.41 4.68 -15.70
N GLY A 211 -18.14 4.23 -14.67
CA GLY A 211 -19.51 4.68 -14.38
C GLY A 211 -20.61 3.67 -14.63
N VAL A 212 -20.99 2.97 -13.56
CA VAL A 212 -22.34 2.86 -12.93
C VAL A 212 -22.08 2.22 -11.55
N GLN A 213 -22.98 2.37 -10.57
CA GLN A 213 -22.81 1.60 -9.32
C GLN A 213 -22.89 0.10 -9.64
N PRO A 214 -22.18 -0.76 -8.89
CA PRO A 214 -22.35 -2.21 -9.04
C PRO A 214 -23.81 -2.60 -8.91
N GLU A 215 -24.28 -3.47 -9.79
CA GLU A 215 -25.66 -3.98 -9.74
C GLU A 215 -25.87 -4.72 -8.41
N GLN A 216 -26.97 -4.39 -7.72
CA GLN A 216 -27.43 -5.13 -6.55
C GLN A 216 -28.33 -6.25 -7.05
N ILE A 217 -27.94 -7.52 -6.83
CA ILE A 217 -28.79 -8.69 -7.09
C ILE A 217 -29.55 -9.04 -5.81
#